data_AF-A0A368TN05-F1
#
_entry.id   AF-A0A368TN05-F1
#
_cell.length_a   1.000
_cell.length_b   1.000
_cell.length_c   1.000
_cell.angle_alpha   90.00
_cell.angle_beta   90.00
_cell.angle_gamma   90.00
#
_symmetry.space_group_name_H-M   'P 1'
#
loop_
_entity.id
_entity.type
_entity.pdbx_description
1 polymer ?
#
loop_
_entity_poly.entity_id
_entity_poly.type
_entity_poly.pdbx_seq_one_letter_code
_entity_poly.pdbx_strand_id
1 'polypeptide(L)'
;MTSTQAVATSQAISRYPSQPASPHGLQLFVLDGAGNYRAAPDECVINAARSVVERTVSRGMKLSTPDRVREFLWIKLAGYDHEVFGAIFLDSQHRVIEYSELFHGTLDSASVYPREVVKTALQHNAGAVIFTHNHPSGQPDPSEADRRITHRLKEALGLIEVRVLDHIVVGGTESVSFAERGYL
;
A
#
# COMPACT_ATOMS: atom_id res chain seq x y z
N MET A 1 -17.92 -29.57 52.63
CA MET A 1 -18.40 -28.36 51.93
C MET A 1 -17.58 -27.21 52.49
N THR A 2 -16.65 -26.57 51.81
CA THR A 2 -16.47 -26.31 50.38
C THR A 2 -14.99 -26.01 50.13
N SER A 3 -14.48 -26.55 49.04
CA SER A 3 -13.12 -26.45 48.54
C SER A 3 -12.85 -25.03 48.02
N THR A 4 -11.80 -24.37 48.50
CA THR A 4 -11.29 -23.12 47.92
C THR A 4 -10.13 -23.46 46.99
N GLN A 5 -10.43 -23.56 45.69
CA GLN A 5 -9.41 -23.60 44.64
C GLN A 5 -8.91 -22.17 44.39
N ALA A 6 -7.62 -21.94 44.65
CA ALA A 6 -6.91 -20.76 44.19
C ALA A 6 -6.65 -20.92 42.68
N VAL A 7 -7.27 -20.06 41.87
CA VAL A 7 -6.97 -19.95 40.44
C VAL A 7 -5.69 -19.13 40.31
N ALA A 8 -4.61 -19.79 39.89
CA ALA A 8 -3.36 -19.14 39.55
C ALA A 8 -3.55 -18.33 38.26
N THR A 9 -3.57 -17.02 38.37
CA THR A 9 -3.62 -16.09 37.24
C THR A 9 -2.28 -16.11 36.52
N SER A 10 -2.24 -16.77 35.36
CA SER A 10 -1.12 -16.72 34.42
C SER A 10 -0.98 -15.31 33.84
N GLN A 11 -0.10 -14.50 34.40
CA GLN A 11 0.33 -13.23 33.81
C GLN A 11 1.15 -13.50 32.55
N ALA A 12 0.51 -13.46 31.39
CA ALA A 12 1.22 -13.32 30.13
C ALA A 12 1.68 -11.86 30.01
N ILE A 13 2.98 -11.67 30.16
CA ILE A 13 3.69 -10.39 30.08
C ILE A 13 3.38 -9.71 28.75
N SER A 14 2.72 -8.55 28.83
CA SER A 14 2.45 -7.64 27.70
C SER A 14 3.78 -7.18 27.09
N ARG A 15 4.05 -7.57 25.85
CA ARG A 15 5.30 -7.26 25.12
C ARG A 15 5.38 -5.85 24.55
N TYR A 16 4.44 -4.96 24.84
CA TYR A 16 4.45 -3.59 24.32
C TYR A 16 4.49 -2.56 25.46
N PRO A 17 5.44 -1.61 25.44
CA PRO A 17 5.51 -0.53 26.41
C PRO A 17 4.30 0.40 26.29
N SER A 18 4.02 1.12 27.38
CA SER A 18 2.94 2.10 27.55
C SER A 18 2.80 3.04 26.34
N GLN A 19 1.60 3.08 25.77
CA GLN A 19 1.30 3.74 24.48
C GLN A 19 1.36 5.27 24.54
N PRO A 20 1.91 5.95 23.52
CA PRO A 20 1.69 7.37 23.32
C PRO A 20 0.23 7.62 22.91
N ALA A 21 -0.35 8.72 23.42
CA ALA A 21 -1.70 9.14 23.10
C ALA A 21 -1.82 9.57 21.62
N SER A 22 -2.96 9.25 20.99
CA SER A 22 -3.27 9.69 19.63
C SER A 22 -3.26 11.23 19.53
N PRO A 23 -2.67 11.81 18.47
CA PRO A 23 -2.51 13.25 18.30
C PRO A 23 -3.83 14.05 18.27
N HIS A 24 -4.97 13.38 18.04
CA HIS A 24 -6.29 14.01 17.91
C HIS A 24 -7.23 13.82 19.11
N GLY A 25 -6.76 13.21 20.22
CA GLY A 25 -7.59 13.00 21.42
C GLY A 25 -8.73 11.98 21.28
N LEU A 26 -8.88 11.37 20.11
CA LEU A 26 -9.77 10.24 19.85
C LEU A 26 -9.07 8.95 20.27
N GLN A 27 -9.65 8.23 21.23
CA GLN A 27 -9.16 6.90 21.59
C GLN A 27 -9.78 5.86 20.65
N LEU A 28 -8.95 5.25 19.82
CA LEU A 28 -9.37 4.23 18.87
C LEU A 28 -9.31 2.82 19.49
N PHE A 29 -10.11 1.90 18.96
CA PHE A 29 -10.19 0.52 19.44
C PHE A 29 -10.14 -0.48 18.28
N VAL A 30 -9.52 -1.64 18.51
CA VAL A 30 -9.55 -2.81 17.61
C VAL A 30 -10.09 -4.03 18.34
N LEU A 31 -10.68 -4.98 17.60
CA LEU A 31 -11.14 -6.26 18.14
C LEU A 31 -9.96 -7.24 18.18
N ASP A 32 -9.69 -7.83 19.34
CA ASP A 32 -8.68 -8.89 19.46
C ASP A 32 -9.23 -10.28 19.04
N GLY A 33 -8.34 -11.28 18.98
CA GLY A 33 -8.72 -12.66 18.62
C GLY A 33 -9.64 -13.36 19.61
N ALA A 34 -9.89 -12.74 20.79
CA ALA A 34 -10.83 -13.22 21.80
C ALA A 34 -12.18 -12.46 21.75
N GLY A 35 -12.35 -11.51 20.82
CA GLY A 35 -13.58 -10.75 20.65
C GLY A 35 -13.72 -9.53 21.56
N ASN A 36 -12.64 -9.07 22.20
CA ASN A 36 -12.68 -7.89 23.07
C ASN A 36 -12.17 -6.64 22.34
N TYR A 37 -12.76 -5.48 22.63
CA TYR A 37 -12.24 -4.19 22.17
C TYR A 37 -11.05 -3.77 23.04
N ARG A 38 -9.92 -3.48 22.39
CA ARG A 38 -8.71 -2.97 23.04
C ARG A 38 -8.33 -1.64 22.42
N ALA A 39 -7.93 -0.67 23.27
CA ALA A 39 -7.37 0.59 22.81
C ALA A 39 -6.17 0.34 21.88
N ALA A 40 -6.14 1.06 20.76
CA ALA A 40 -5.16 0.88 19.70
C ALA A 40 -4.56 2.24 19.31
N PRO A 41 -3.24 2.31 19.06
CA PRO A 41 -2.65 3.50 18.47
C PRO A 41 -3.15 3.63 17.03
N ASP A 42 -3.10 4.85 16.50
CA ASP A 42 -3.54 5.19 15.14
C ASP A 42 -2.92 4.24 14.10
N GLU A 43 -1.62 3.96 14.22
CA GLU A 43 -0.89 3.05 13.33
C GLU A 43 -1.51 1.64 13.29
N CYS A 44 -1.99 1.12 14.43
CA CYS A 44 -2.61 -0.20 14.49
C CYS A 44 -3.95 -0.22 13.75
N VAL A 45 -4.72 0.86 13.84
CA VAL A 45 -6.00 1.01 13.13
C VAL A 45 -5.78 1.21 11.64
N ILE A 46 -4.80 2.02 11.25
CA ILE A 46 -4.40 2.22 9.86
C ILE A 46 -3.95 0.88 9.25
N ASN A 47 -3.10 0.12 9.93
CA ASN A 47 -2.65 -1.19 9.48
C ASN A 47 -3.82 -2.19 9.37
N ALA A 48 -4.75 -2.19 10.33
CA ALA A 48 -5.94 -3.02 10.25
C ALA A 48 -6.83 -2.65 9.05
N ALA A 49 -7.04 -1.34 8.81
CA ALA A 49 -7.78 -0.84 7.66
C ALA A 49 -7.11 -1.24 6.33
N ARG A 50 -5.78 -1.11 6.24
CA ARG A 50 -4.99 -1.57 5.09
C ARG A 50 -5.19 -3.07 4.84
N SER A 51 -5.10 -3.91 5.86
CA SER A 51 -5.34 -5.35 5.73
C SER A 51 -6.78 -5.70 5.32
N VAL A 52 -7.77 -4.88 5.68
CA VAL A 52 -9.13 -5.04 5.17
C VAL A 52 -9.20 -4.68 3.69
N VAL A 53 -8.58 -3.57 3.28
CA VAL A 53 -8.59 -3.11 1.88
C VAL A 53 -7.81 -4.02 0.94
N GLU A 54 -6.72 -4.62 1.39
CA GLU A 54 -6.01 -5.69 0.66
C GLU A 54 -6.93 -6.85 0.30
N ARG A 55 -7.90 -7.18 1.17
CA ARG A 55 -8.89 -8.22 0.86
C ARG A 55 -9.91 -7.72 -0.17
N THR A 56 -10.19 -6.43 -0.21
CA THR A 56 -11.14 -5.83 -1.16
C THR A 56 -10.60 -5.80 -2.58
N VAL A 57 -9.30 -5.53 -2.77
CA VAL A 57 -8.61 -5.71 -4.06
C VAL A 57 -8.00 -7.10 -4.13
N SER A 58 -8.90 -8.07 -4.32
CA SER A 58 -8.54 -9.48 -4.45
C SER A 58 -7.93 -9.80 -5.82
N ARG A 59 -7.01 -10.76 -5.83
CA ARG A 59 -6.55 -11.41 -7.06
C ARG A 59 -7.73 -11.81 -7.96
N GLY A 60 -7.67 -11.46 -9.24
CA GLY A 60 -8.73 -11.68 -10.22
C GLY A 60 -9.73 -10.53 -10.35
N MET A 61 -9.70 -9.52 -9.47
CA MET A 61 -10.52 -8.33 -9.61
C MET A 61 -10.15 -7.58 -10.88
N LYS A 62 -11.14 -7.29 -11.73
CA LYS A 62 -10.93 -6.41 -12.88
C LYS A 62 -10.93 -4.96 -12.38
N LEU A 63 -9.85 -4.23 -12.62
CA LEU A 63 -9.80 -2.80 -12.36
C LEU A 63 -10.56 -2.09 -13.49
N SER A 64 -11.89 -2.10 -13.40
CA SER A 64 -12.77 -1.61 -14.46
C SER A 64 -12.93 -0.10 -14.47
N THR A 65 -12.59 0.59 -13.38
CA THR A 65 -12.68 2.06 -13.29
C THR A 65 -11.48 2.65 -12.54
N PRO A 66 -10.94 3.81 -13.00
CA PRO A 66 -9.87 4.52 -12.30
C PRO A 66 -10.19 4.84 -10.83
N ASP A 67 -11.45 5.15 -10.52
CA ASP A 67 -11.89 5.46 -9.15
C ASP A 67 -11.66 4.32 -8.16
N ARG A 68 -11.84 3.06 -8.60
CA ARG A 68 -11.58 1.90 -7.74
C ARG A 68 -10.11 1.72 -7.44
N VAL A 69 -9.25 2.08 -8.41
CA VAL A 69 -7.80 2.08 -8.20
C VAL A 69 -7.43 3.17 -7.20
N ARG A 70 -7.98 4.38 -7.34
CA ARG A 70 -7.73 5.50 -6.41
C ARG A 70 -8.18 5.19 -4.99
N GLU A 71 -9.40 4.67 -4.80
CA GLU A 71 -9.93 4.31 -3.48
C GLU A 71 -9.02 3.28 -2.78
N PHE A 72 -8.59 2.25 -3.52
CA PHE A 72 -7.65 1.26 -3.01
C PHE A 72 -6.31 1.92 -2.60
N LEU A 73 -5.73 2.72 -3.50
CA LEU A 73 -4.44 3.34 -3.29
C LEU A 73 -4.44 4.36 -2.15
N TRP A 74 -5.52 5.13 -1.99
CA TRP A 74 -5.66 6.05 -0.86
C TRP A 74 -5.57 5.32 0.46
N ILE A 75 -6.36 4.26 0.66
CA ILE A 75 -6.35 3.57 1.95
C ILE A 75 -5.04 2.80 2.14
N LYS A 76 -4.50 2.22 1.04
CA LYS A 76 -3.27 1.43 1.08
C LYS A 76 -2.05 2.27 1.44
N LEU A 77 -1.94 3.48 0.87
CA LEU A 77 -0.79 4.37 1.06
C LEU A 77 -1.00 5.43 2.15
N ALA A 78 -2.23 5.61 2.67
CA ALA A 78 -2.53 6.56 3.73
C ALA A 78 -1.68 6.30 4.98
N GLY A 79 -1.08 7.36 5.53
CA GLY A 79 -0.38 7.32 6.81
C GLY A 79 1.08 6.88 6.75
N TYR A 80 1.66 6.64 5.57
CA TYR A 80 3.12 6.53 5.45
C TYR A 80 3.77 7.91 5.59
N ASP A 81 4.74 8.00 6.50
CA ASP A 81 5.60 9.18 6.73
C ASP A 81 6.79 9.26 5.76
N HIS A 82 6.97 8.23 4.95
CA HIS A 82 7.96 8.12 3.88
C HIS A 82 7.28 7.76 2.55
N GLU A 83 7.99 7.97 1.45
CA GLU A 83 7.51 7.57 0.13
C GLU A 83 7.58 6.05 -0.03
N VAL A 84 6.52 5.45 -0.55
CA VAL A 84 6.42 4.03 -0.87
C VAL A 84 6.08 3.89 -2.34
N PHE A 85 7.00 3.33 -3.11
CA PHE A 85 6.78 3.04 -4.52
C PHE A 85 6.26 1.62 -4.68
N GLY A 86 5.08 1.47 -5.24
CA GLY A 86 4.41 0.19 -5.45
C GLY A 86 4.02 -0.07 -6.90
N ALA A 87 3.62 -1.30 -7.16
CA ALA A 87 3.13 -1.75 -8.45
C ALA A 87 1.93 -2.69 -8.27
N ILE A 88 0.87 -2.45 -9.04
CA ILE A 88 -0.23 -3.39 -9.24
C ILE A 88 0.08 -4.18 -10.52
N PHE A 89 0.39 -5.47 -10.38
CA PHE A 89 0.61 -6.37 -11.49
C PHE A 89 -0.70 -6.93 -12.00
N LEU A 90 -0.88 -6.93 -13.32
CA LEU A 90 -2.13 -7.27 -13.98
C LEU A 90 -1.92 -8.35 -15.04
N ASP A 91 -2.93 -9.19 -15.24
CA ASP A 91 -2.98 -10.11 -16.37
C ASP A 91 -3.30 -9.40 -17.69
N SER A 92 -3.29 -10.14 -18.80
CA SER A 92 -3.60 -9.62 -20.14
C SER A 92 -5.03 -9.08 -20.28
N GLN A 93 -5.94 -9.44 -19.37
CA GLN A 93 -7.33 -8.99 -19.29
C GLN A 93 -7.54 -7.87 -18.24
N HIS A 94 -6.44 -7.30 -17.74
CA HIS A 94 -6.40 -6.24 -16.72
C HIS A 94 -7.04 -6.63 -15.38
N ARG A 95 -6.89 -7.91 -15.00
CA ARG A 95 -7.24 -8.37 -13.65
C ARG A 95 -6.02 -8.34 -12.75
N VAL A 96 -6.23 -7.95 -11.50
CA VAL A 96 -5.18 -7.91 -10.47
C VAL A 96 -4.59 -9.29 -10.26
N ILE A 97 -3.26 -9.39 -10.38
CA ILE A 97 -2.50 -10.56 -9.97
C ILE A 97 -2.02 -10.36 -8.54
N GLU A 98 -1.34 -9.24 -8.29
CA GLU A 98 -0.69 -8.91 -7.03
C GLU A 98 -0.47 -7.40 -6.91
N TYR A 99 -0.45 -6.88 -5.68
CA TYR A 99 0.10 -5.56 -5.37
C TYR A 99 1.40 -5.72 -4.59
N SER A 100 2.47 -5.05 -5.00
CA SER A 100 3.74 -5.10 -4.29
C SER A 100 4.27 -3.72 -3.99
N GLU A 101 4.66 -3.50 -2.74
CA GLU A 101 5.50 -2.37 -2.31
C GLU A 101 6.94 -2.74 -2.71
N LEU A 102 7.49 -2.00 -3.67
CA LEU A 102 8.78 -2.33 -4.29
C LEU A 102 9.94 -1.58 -3.62
N PHE A 103 9.70 -0.34 -3.19
CA PHE A 103 10.72 0.52 -2.57
C PHE A 103 10.10 1.40 -1.49
N HIS A 104 10.87 1.65 -0.43
CA HIS A 104 10.52 2.50 0.70
C HIS A 104 11.61 3.56 0.90
N GLY A 105 11.23 4.81 1.12
CA GLY A 105 12.14 5.96 1.25
C GLY A 105 12.06 6.89 0.04
N THR A 106 12.83 7.98 0.06
CA THR A 106 12.75 9.03 -0.97
C THR A 106 13.02 8.48 -2.37
N LEU A 107 12.10 8.74 -3.30
CA LEU A 107 12.17 8.51 -4.73
C LEU A 107 13.16 9.47 -5.38
N ASP A 108 14.43 9.35 -5.03
CA ASP A 108 15.47 9.79 -5.96
C ASP A 108 15.58 8.78 -7.11
N SER A 109 16.01 9.23 -8.29
CA SER A 109 16.12 8.34 -9.45
C SER A 109 17.15 7.20 -9.29
N ALA A 110 17.88 7.16 -8.18
CA ALA A 110 18.86 6.12 -7.87
C ALA A 110 18.25 4.94 -7.08
N SER A 111 17.05 5.11 -6.52
CA SER A 111 16.44 4.15 -5.58
C SER A 111 15.56 3.09 -6.24
N VAL A 112 15.05 3.32 -7.45
CA VAL A 112 14.18 2.36 -8.17
C VAL A 112 14.95 1.69 -9.30
N TYR A 113 15.17 0.38 -9.20
CA TYR A 113 15.93 -0.39 -10.17
C TYR A 113 15.02 -1.12 -11.17
N PRO A 114 15.04 -0.78 -12.47
CA PRO A 114 14.19 -1.46 -13.47
C PRO A 114 14.34 -2.98 -13.50
N ARG A 115 15.53 -3.50 -13.20
CA ARG A 115 15.77 -4.95 -13.14
C ARG A 115 14.92 -5.67 -12.09
N GLU A 116 14.67 -5.03 -10.94
CA GLU A 116 13.86 -5.64 -9.87
C GLU A 116 12.39 -5.61 -10.27
N VAL A 117 11.95 -4.50 -10.88
CA VAL A 117 10.58 -4.38 -11.41
C VAL A 117 10.31 -5.41 -12.52
N VAL A 118 11.25 -5.57 -13.46
CA VAL A 118 11.18 -6.58 -14.53
C VAL A 118 11.13 -8.00 -13.96
N LYS A 119 11.99 -8.29 -12.97
CA LYS A 119 12.01 -9.60 -12.31
C LYS A 119 10.66 -9.90 -11.64
N THR A 120 10.09 -8.95 -10.91
CA THR A 120 8.79 -9.11 -10.25
C THR A 120 7.66 -9.26 -11.25
N ALA A 121 7.66 -8.48 -12.34
CA ALA A 121 6.68 -8.62 -13.42
C ALA A 121 6.70 -10.02 -14.05
N LEU A 122 7.90 -10.56 -14.32
CA LEU A 122 8.06 -11.92 -14.86
C LEU A 122 7.65 -12.99 -13.83
N GLN A 123 8.00 -12.82 -12.56
CA GLN A 123 7.58 -13.73 -11.48
C GLN A 123 6.06 -13.87 -11.40
N HIS A 124 5.32 -12.78 -11.62
CA HIS A 124 3.87 -12.78 -11.63
C HIS A 124 3.24 -13.12 -12.99
N ASN A 125 4.03 -13.31 -14.05
CA ASN A 125 3.54 -13.42 -15.44
C ASN A 125 2.60 -12.25 -15.80
N ALA A 126 2.97 -11.04 -15.38
CA ALA A 126 2.17 -9.85 -15.63
C ALA A 126 2.13 -9.52 -17.13
N GLY A 127 0.95 -9.17 -17.65
CA GLY A 127 0.79 -8.58 -18.98
C GLY A 127 0.69 -7.04 -18.95
N ALA A 128 0.51 -6.48 -17.77
CA ALA A 128 0.44 -5.04 -17.54
C ALA A 128 0.79 -4.67 -16.09
N VAL A 129 1.11 -3.41 -15.86
CA VAL A 129 1.39 -2.84 -14.54
C VAL A 129 0.78 -1.44 -14.40
N ILE A 130 0.34 -1.11 -13.20
CA ILE A 130 0.08 0.27 -12.77
C ILE A 130 1.06 0.60 -11.65
N PHE A 131 1.86 1.65 -11.82
CA PHE A 131 2.75 2.14 -10.75
C PHE A 131 2.00 3.04 -9.79
N THR A 132 2.49 3.13 -8.57
CA THR A 132 1.98 4.08 -7.58
C THR A 132 3.08 4.54 -6.64
N HIS A 133 2.96 5.76 -6.15
CA HIS A 133 3.67 6.16 -4.93
C HIS A 133 2.90 7.24 -4.18
N ASN A 134 3.21 7.41 -2.89
CA ASN A 134 2.72 8.53 -2.10
C ASN A 134 3.77 9.62 -1.94
N HIS A 135 3.31 10.86 -1.81
CA HIS A 135 4.09 11.98 -1.31
C HIS A 135 3.66 12.30 0.14
N PRO A 136 4.54 12.11 1.15
CA PRO A 136 4.25 12.49 2.55
C PRO A 136 3.91 13.97 2.73
N SER A 137 4.36 14.84 1.80
CA SER A 137 4.01 16.26 1.77
C SER A 137 2.51 16.53 1.56
N GLY A 138 1.77 15.53 1.08
CA GLY A 138 0.36 15.65 0.73
C GLY A 138 0.08 16.26 -0.65
N GLN A 139 1.10 16.68 -1.40
CA GLN A 139 0.93 17.25 -2.74
C GLN A 139 1.09 16.16 -3.81
N PRO A 140 0.06 15.89 -4.66
CA PRO A 140 0.11 14.79 -5.61
C PRO A 140 0.82 15.14 -6.93
N ASP A 141 1.32 16.36 -7.12
CA ASP A 141 2.00 16.75 -8.35
C ASP A 141 3.35 16.00 -8.48
N PRO A 142 3.57 15.26 -9.59
CA PRO A 142 4.80 14.51 -9.79
C PRO A 142 6.00 15.40 -10.07
N SER A 143 7.14 15.03 -9.52
CA SER A 143 8.44 15.62 -9.81
C SER A 143 8.99 15.18 -11.17
N GLU A 144 10.05 15.85 -11.62
CA GLU A 144 10.83 15.40 -12.78
C GLU A 144 11.51 14.04 -12.55
N ALA A 145 11.81 13.68 -11.30
CA ALA A 145 12.35 12.37 -10.97
C ALA A 145 11.30 11.28 -11.22
N ASP A 146 10.04 11.52 -10.84
CA ASP A 146 8.92 10.60 -11.07
C ASP A 146 8.68 10.37 -12.56
N ARG A 147 8.70 11.44 -13.36
CA ARG A 147 8.60 11.36 -14.82
C ARG A 147 9.71 10.50 -15.42
N ARG A 148 10.96 10.77 -15.04
CA ARG A 148 12.13 10.07 -15.56
C ARG A 148 12.12 8.59 -15.20
N ILE A 149 11.81 8.24 -13.94
CA ILE A 149 11.78 6.83 -13.53
C ILE A 149 10.64 6.09 -14.22
N THR A 150 9.46 6.71 -14.35
CA THR A 150 8.31 6.12 -15.04
C THR A 150 8.64 5.80 -16.50
N HIS A 151 9.26 6.75 -17.21
CA HIS A 151 9.69 6.54 -18.59
C HIS A 151 10.67 5.37 -18.71
N ARG A 152 11.70 5.35 -17.84
CA ARG A 152 12.70 4.28 -17.82
C ARG A 152 12.09 2.90 -17.54
N LEU A 153 11.12 2.83 -16.63
CA LEU A 153 10.40 1.59 -16.33
C LEU A 153 9.51 1.17 -17.50
N LYS A 154 8.83 2.11 -18.15
CA LYS A 154 8.02 1.85 -19.35
C LYS A 154 8.87 1.27 -20.48
N GLU A 155 10.03 1.84 -20.76
CA GLU A 155 10.96 1.32 -21.76
C GLU A 155 11.43 -0.10 -21.41
N ALA A 156 11.86 -0.32 -20.17
CA ALA A 156 12.37 -1.61 -19.72
C ALA A 156 11.31 -2.72 -19.78
N LEU A 157 10.09 -2.43 -19.33
CA LEU A 157 8.97 -3.38 -19.36
C LEU A 157 8.44 -3.60 -20.78
N GLY A 158 8.52 -2.60 -21.65
CA GLY A 158 8.17 -2.72 -23.07
C GLY A 158 8.99 -3.78 -23.81
N LEU A 159 10.26 -3.98 -23.42
CA LEU A 159 11.13 -5.03 -24.00
C LEU A 159 10.65 -6.45 -23.72
N ILE A 160 9.79 -6.65 -22.71
CA ILE A 160 9.20 -7.94 -22.35
C ILE A 160 7.68 -7.94 -22.51
N GLU A 161 7.16 -7.01 -23.32
CA GLU A 161 5.73 -6.89 -23.65
C GLU A 161 4.80 -6.66 -22.44
N VAL A 162 5.34 -6.11 -21.35
CA VAL A 162 4.54 -5.69 -20.19
C VAL A 162 4.18 -4.22 -20.32
N ARG A 163 2.87 -3.93 -20.41
CA ARG A 163 2.38 -2.56 -20.59
C ARG A 163 2.30 -1.80 -19.28
N VAL A 164 2.89 -0.60 -19.22
CA VAL A 164 2.60 0.37 -18.15
C VAL A 164 1.31 1.09 -18.49
N LEU A 165 0.24 0.83 -17.75
CA LEU A 165 -1.09 1.41 -18.01
C LEU A 165 -1.26 2.77 -17.35
N ASP A 166 -0.70 2.94 -16.16
CA ASP A 166 -0.74 4.20 -15.44
C ASP A 166 0.41 4.31 -14.42
N HIS A 167 0.62 5.52 -13.93
CA HIS A 167 1.36 5.80 -12.70
C HIS A 167 0.54 6.80 -11.87
N ILE A 168 0.10 6.36 -10.69
CA ILE A 168 -0.76 7.14 -9.80
C ILE A 168 0.03 7.65 -8.59
N VAL A 169 0.17 8.97 -8.51
CA VAL A 169 0.77 9.66 -7.36
C VAL A 169 -0.32 10.02 -6.37
N VAL A 170 -0.14 9.63 -5.11
CA VAL A 170 -1.09 9.89 -4.03
C VAL A 170 -0.53 10.98 -3.10
N GLY A 171 -1.28 12.06 -2.94
CA GLY A 171 -0.94 13.16 -2.03
C GLY A 171 -2.14 13.49 -1.16
N GLY A 172 -2.07 13.21 0.14
CA GLY A 172 -3.17 13.47 1.06
C GLY A 172 -4.46 12.76 0.61
N THR A 173 -5.51 13.53 0.33
CA THR A 173 -6.81 13.05 -0.19
C THR A 173 -6.97 13.28 -1.69
N GLU A 174 -5.87 13.52 -2.41
CA GLU A 174 -5.86 13.75 -3.84
C GLU A 174 -4.93 12.73 -4.53
N SER A 175 -5.07 12.60 -5.84
CA SER A 175 -4.17 11.77 -6.64
C SER A 175 -4.03 12.30 -8.05
N VAL A 176 -2.91 12.02 -8.69
CA VAL A 176 -2.62 12.37 -10.09
C VAL A 176 -2.29 11.11 -10.87
N SER A 177 -2.98 10.92 -12.00
CA SER A 177 -2.70 9.88 -12.99
C SER A 177 -1.79 10.44 -14.08
N PHE A 178 -0.71 9.72 -14.39
CA PHE A 178 0.16 10.05 -15.52
C PHE A 178 -0.55 9.83 -16.85
N ALA A 179 -1.40 8.80 -16.96
CA ALA A 179 -2.18 8.55 -18.16
C ALA A 179 -3.14 9.70 -18.45
N GLU A 180 -3.88 10.18 -17.43
CA GLU A 180 -4.82 11.30 -17.58
C GLU A 180 -4.11 12.62 -17.90
N ARG A 181 -2.87 12.81 -17.42
CA ARG A 181 -2.05 13.98 -17.75
C ARG A 181 -1.27 13.86 -19.06
N GLY A 182 -1.33 12.73 -19.75
CA GLY A 182 -0.61 12.50 -21.01
C GLY A 182 0.91 12.39 -20.85
N TYR A 183 1.38 11.88 -19.70
CA TYR A 183 2.81 11.70 -19.41
C TYR A 183 3.34 10.29 -19.70
N LEU A 184 2.45 9.38 -20.12
CA LEU A 184 2.79 8.02 -20.55
C LEU A 184 2.87 7.92 -22.06
#